data_AF-A0A925VF65-F1
#
_entry.id   AF-A0A925VF65-F1
#
_cell.length_a   1.000
_cell.length_b   1.000
_cell.length_c   1.000
_cell.angle_alpha   90.00
_cell.angle_beta   90.00
_cell.angle_gamma   90.00
#
_symmetry.space_group_name_H-M   'P 1'
#
loop_
_entity.id
_entity.type
_entity.pdbx_description
1 polymer ?
#
loop_
_entity_poly.entity_id
_entity_poly.type
_entity_poly.pdbx_seq_one_letter_code
_entity_poly.pdbx_strand_id
1 'polypeptide(L)'
;LGEIAKAAASAFDRFILRSDDDARGRDRDQITGLLRKGLVAAGVDPERIIMIPDEQEAIDAALGSCELGDLLVIFGDKISRCWKQITKFSSDGKPRPDGEQSELAELPSKPIELAGSARPWELGGTLVEDERGVRIVREVED
;
A
#
# COMPACT_ATOMS: atom_id res chain seq x y z
N LEU A 1 -6.57 -4.56 16.69
CA LEU A 1 -7.27 -5.36 15.66
C LEU A 1 -8.71 -4.91 15.47
N GLY A 2 -9.52 -4.79 16.54
CA GLY A 2 -10.91 -4.29 16.42
C GLY A 2 -11.04 -2.91 15.77
N GLU A 3 -10.26 -1.91 16.24
CA GLU A 3 -10.26 -0.56 15.64
C GLU A 3 -9.80 -0.57 14.17
N ILE A 4 -8.82 -1.40 13.82
CA ILE A 4 -8.33 -1.54 12.44
C ILE A 4 -9.45 -2.14 11.56
N ALA A 5 -10.11 -3.20 12.04
CA ALA A 5 -11.22 -3.82 11.32
C ALA A 5 -12.36 -2.83 11.11
N LYS A 6 -12.70 -2.03 12.13
CA LYS A 6 -13.75 -1.03 12.07
C LYS A 6 -13.43 0.08 11.07
N ALA A 7 -12.20 0.61 11.09
CA ALA A 7 -11.77 1.61 10.13
C ALA A 7 -11.79 1.07 8.69
N ALA A 8 -11.29 -0.16 8.49
CA ALA A 8 -11.29 -0.81 7.19
C ALA A 8 -12.71 -1.10 6.67
N ALA A 9 -13.62 -1.57 7.55
CA ALA A 9 -15.01 -1.85 7.23
C ALA A 9 -15.76 -0.64 6.65
N SER A 10 -15.45 0.58 7.13
CA SER A 10 -16.05 1.82 6.59
C SER A 10 -15.39 2.34 5.32
N ALA A 11 -14.20 1.86 4.98
CA ALA A 11 -13.37 2.43 3.92
C ALA A 11 -13.33 1.59 2.63
N PHE A 12 -13.63 0.28 2.71
CA PHE A 12 -13.48 -0.65 1.60
C PHE A 12 -14.72 -1.55 1.44
N ASP A 13 -14.99 -1.97 0.21
CA ASP A 13 -16.13 -2.81 -0.12
C ASP A 13 -15.82 -4.31 -0.09
N ARG A 14 -14.57 -4.70 -0.37
CA ARG A 14 -14.10 -6.08 -0.46
C ARG A 14 -12.80 -6.27 0.31
N PHE A 15 -12.64 -7.43 0.92
CA PHE A 15 -11.51 -7.74 1.78
C PHE A 15 -10.90 -9.09 1.42
N ILE A 16 -9.59 -9.11 1.22
CA ILE A 16 -8.81 -10.34 1.11
C ILE A 16 -7.87 -10.38 2.30
N LEU A 17 -8.07 -11.36 3.18
CA LEU A 17 -7.27 -11.54 4.38
C LEU A 17 -6.16 -12.56 4.11
N ARG A 18 -4.93 -12.08 4.09
CA ARG A 18 -3.71 -12.89 3.99
C ARG A 18 -2.97 -12.99 5.32
N SER A 19 -2.15 -14.02 5.45
CA SER A 19 -1.21 -14.16 6.56
C SER A 19 0.16 -13.62 6.17
N ASP A 20 0.98 -13.23 7.15
CA ASP A 20 2.39 -12.92 6.91
C ASP A 20 3.17 -14.20 6.60
N ASP A 21 4.22 -14.10 5.79
CA ASP A 21 5.09 -15.25 5.48
C ASP A 21 5.74 -15.79 6.76
N ASP A 22 6.13 -14.86 7.65
CA ASP A 22 6.64 -15.15 8.97
C ASP A 22 5.52 -14.94 10.01
N ALA A 23 4.93 -16.04 10.46
CA ALA A 23 3.90 -16.02 11.50
C ALA A 23 4.43 -15.60 12.88
N ARG A 24 5.74 -15.36 13.05
CA ARG A 24 6.41 -14.95 14.30
C ARG A 24 6.06 -15.85 15.48
N GLY A 25 5.98 -17.15 15.22
CA GLY A 25 5.60 -18.17 16.21
C GLY A 25 4.12 -18.19 16.59
N ARG A 26 3.26 -17.45 15.88
CA ARG A 26 1.80 -17.53 16.03
C ARG A 26 1.23 -18.60 15.11
N ASP A 27 0.01 -19.03 15.43
CA ASP A 27 -0.78 -19.81 14.49
C ASP A 27 -1.07 -18.96 13.24
N ARG A 28 -0.90 -19.58 12.07
CA ARG A 28 -0.88 -18.90 10.76
C ARG A 28 -2.16 -18.12 10.50
N ASP A 29 -3.29 -18.56 11.03
CA ASP A 29 -4.61 -17.98 10.77
C ASP A 29 -5.22 -17.28 12.00
N GLN A 30 -4.48 -17.20 13.11
CA GLN A 30 -4.96 -16.54 14.32
C GLN A 30 -5.29 -15.06 14.07
N ILE A 31 -4.39 -14.35 13.39
CA ILE A 31 -4.55 -12.91 13.16
C ILE A 31 -5.62 -12.63 12.10
N THR A 32 -5.60 -13.36 10.99
CA THR A 32 -6.62 -13.24 9.93
C THR A 32 -8.00 -13.62 10.44
N GLY A 33 -8.12 -14.65 11.28
CA GLY A 33 -9.36 -15.04 11.94
C GLY A 33 -9.89 -13.96 12.90
N LEU A 34 -9.03 -13.30 13.67
CA LEU A 34 -9.42 -12.17 14.50
C LEU A 34 -9.85 -10.96 13.68
N LEU A 35 -9.17 -10.67 12.58
CA LEU A 35 -9.51 -9.58 11.68
C LEU A 35 -10.86 -9.84 10.98
N ARG A 36 -11.11 -11.07 10.51
CA ARG A 36 -12.40 -11.49 9.96
C ARG A 36 -13.53 -11.28 10.96
N LYS A 37 -13.36 -11.75 12.20
CA LYS A 37 -14.35 -11.54 13.27
C LYS A 37 -14.61 -10.06 13.51
N GLY A 38 -13.57 -9.23 13.51
CA GLY A 38 -13.69 -7.79 13.66
C GLY A 38 -14.48 -7.13 12.53
N LEU A 39 -14.22 -7.52 11.28
CA LEU A 39 -14.92 -7.00 10.09
C LEU A 39 -16.40 -7.38 10.10
N VAL A 40 -16.70 -8.65 10.40
CA VAL A 40 -18.10 -9.12 10.53
C VAL A 40 -18.82 -8.40 11.67
N ALA A 41 -18.17 -8.22 12.82
CA ALA A 41 -18.75 -7.47 13.94
C ALA A 41 -18.96 -5.97 13.61
N ALA A 42 -18.19 -5.42 12.68
CA ALA A 42 -18.36 -4.06 12.16
C ALA A 42 -19.43 -3.95 11.05
N GLY A 43 -20.11 -5.04 10.68
CA GLY A 43 -21.21 -5.06 9.72
C GLY A 43 -20.83 -5.43 8.29
N VAL A 44 -19.59 -5.87 8.05
CA VAL A 44 -19.18 -6.37 6.72
C VAL A 44 -19.82 -7.73 6.46
N ASP A 45 -20.45 -7.88 5.29
CA ASP A 45 -20.99 -9.15 4.81
C ASP A 45 -19.85 -10.19 4.70
N PRO A 46 -19.95 -11.36 5.35
CA PRO A 46 -18.97 -12.43 5.24
C PRO A 46 -18.60 -12.83 3.80
N GLU A 47 -19.52 -12.69 2.84
CA GLU A 47 -19.27 -13.00 1.42
C GLU A 47 -18.33 -11.99 0.75
N ARG A 48 -18.14 -10.81 1.35
CA ARG A 48 -17.17 -9.79 0.91
C ARG A 48 -15.79 -9.99 1.52
N ILE A 49 -15.60 -11.01 2.36
CA ILE A 49 -14.35 -11.31 3.06
C ILE A 49 -13.83 -12.68 2.62
N ILE A 50 -12.78 -12.67 1.82
CA ILE A 50 -12.12 -13.88 1.34
C ILE A 50 -10.84 -14.09 2.16
N MET A 51 -10.59 -15.33 2.59
CA MET A 51 -9.34 -15.69 3.25
C MET A 51 -8.43 -16.41 2.26
N ILE A 52 -7.27 -15.82 1.97
CA ILE A 52 -6.25 -16.39 1.09
C ILE A 52 -4.91 -16.25 1.83
N PRO A 53 -4.46 -17.28 2.57
CA PRO A 53 -3.31 -17.15 3.45
C PRO A 53 -1.97 -16.90 2.74
N ASP A 54 -1.83 -17.37 1.50
CA ASP A 54 -0.62 -17.13 0.69
C ASP A 54 -0.64 -15.73 0.07
N GLU A 55 0.47 -14.99 0.20
CA GLU A 55 0.55 -13.61 -0.30
C GLU A 55 0.41 -13.54 -1.82
N GLN A 56 1.01 -14.46 -2.57
CA GLN A 56 0.99 -14.41 -4.03
C GLN A 56 -0.41 -14.76 -4.54
N GLU A 57 -1.02 -15.82 -4.00
CA GLU A 57 -2.39 -16.18 -4.35
C GLU A 57 -3.38 -15.05 -4.01
N ALA A 58 -3.18 -14.36 -2.88
CA ALA A 58 -4.03 -13.24 -2.48
C ALA A 58 -3.91 -12.06 -3.46
N ILE A 59 -2.70 -11.75 -3.92
CA ILE A 59 -2.46 -10.68 -4.90
C ILE A 59 -3.04 -11.06 -6.27
N ASP A 60 -2.88 -12.31 -6.72
CA ASP A 60 -3.45 -12.78 -7.99
C ASP A 60 -4.98 -12.72 -7.98
N ALA A 61 -5.60 -13.19 -6.90
CA ALA A 61 -7.05 -13.10 -6.71
C ALA A 61 -7.53 -11.65 -6.69
N ALA A 62 -6.81 -10.76 -6.01
CA ALA A 62 -7.15 -9.34 -5.96
C ALA A 62 -7.11 -8.73 -7.36
N LEU A 63 -5.97 -8.84 -8.05
CA LEU A 63 -5.75 -8.27 -9.38
C LEU A 63 -6.71 -8.84 -10.43
N GLY A 64 -6.97 -10.15 -10.39
CA GLY A 64 -7.90 -10.81 -11.31
C GLY A 64 -9.37 -10.48 -11.07
N SER A 65 -9.72 -10.03 -9.86
CA SER A 65 -11.10 -9.68 -9.49
C SER A 65 -11.45 -8.20 -9.70
N CYS A 66 -10.45 -7.35 -9.91
CA CYS A 66 -10.64 -5.91 -10.10
C CYS A 66 -11.18 -5.57 -11.49
N GLU A 67 -12.10 -4.62 -11.53
CA GLU A 67 -12.62 -4.00 -12.74
C GLU A 67 -12.01 -2.62 -12.97
N LEU A 68 -12.23 -2.06 -14.17
CA LEU A 68 -11.78 -0.70 -14.46
C LEU A 68 -12.49 0.30 -13.54
N GLY A 69 -11.71 1.10 -12.82
CA GLY A 69 -12.22 2.08 -11.85
C GLY A 69 -12.10 1.62 -10.40
N ASP A 70 -11.74 0.35 -10.16
CA ASP A 70 -11.48 -0.14 -8.80
C ASP A 70 -10.16 0.41 -8.23
N LEU A 71 -10.17 0.66 -6.92
CA LEU A 71 -8.96 0.94 -6.14
C LEU A 71 -8.55 -0.31 -5.35
N LEU A 72 -7.39 -0.88 -5.71
CA LEU A 72 -6.80 -1.99 -4.97
C LEU A 72 -5.69 -1.48 -4.03
N VAL A 73 -5.83 -1.76 -2.73
CA VAL A 73 -4.82 -1.45 -1.71
C VAL A 73 -4.21 -2.74 -1.18
N ILE A 74 -2.89 -2.89 -1.34
CA ILE A 74 -2.14 -4.07 -0.90
C ILE A 74 -1.18 -3.70 0.22
N PHE A 75 -1.34 -4.36 1.37
CA PHE A 75 -0.35 -4.35 2.44
C PHE A 75 0.63 -5.52 2.22
N GLY A 76 1.71 -5.30 1.48
CA GLY A 76 2.70 -6.35 1.16
C GLY A 76 3.70 -6.59 2.29
N ASP A 77 4.03 -7.86 2.57
CA ASP A 77 5.11 -8.27 3.47
C ASP A 77 6.44 -8.29 2.69
N LYS A 78 6.48 -9.03 1.59
CA LYS A 78 7.66 -9.09 0.70
C LYS A 78 7.54 -8.08 -0.44
N ILE A 79 7.88 -6.82 -0.14
CA ILE A 79 7.76 -5.67 -1.07
C ILE A 79 8.27 -5.99 -2.49
N SER A 80 9.49 -6.54 -2.63
CA SER A 80 10.05 -6.84 -3.95
C SER A 80 9.30 -7.94 -4.72
N ARG A 81 8.66 -8.89 -4.02
CA ARG A 81 7.86 -9.95 -4.62
C ARG A 81 6.50 -9.40 -5.05
N CYS A 82 5.80 -8.72 -4.14
CA CYS A 82 4.55 -8.03 -4.41
C CYS A 82 4.67 -7.10 -5.62
N TRP A 83 5.69 -6.25 -5.64
CA TRP A 83 5.92 -5.28 -6.71
C TRP A 83 6.11 -5.95 -8.07
N LYS A 84 6.93 -7.01 -8.14
CA LYS A 84 7.14 -7.76 -9.38
C LYS A 84 5.85 -8.40 -9.90
N GLN A 85 5.00 -8.89 -9.01
CA GLN A 85 3.73 -9.50 -9.37
C GLN A 85 2.76 -8.46 -9.93
N ILE A 86 2.58 -7.34 -9.20
CA ILE A 86 1.70 -6.24 -9.61
C ILE A 86 2.13 -5.63 -10.95
N THR A 87 3.42 -5.35 -11.13
CA THR A 87 3.92 -4.70 -12.36
C THR A 87 3.93 -5.59 -13.59
N LYS A 88 3.95 -6.91 -13.41
CA LYS A 88 3.91 -7.88 -14.52
C LYS A 88 2.49 -8.37 -14.82
N PHE A 89 1.53 -8.08 -13.94
CA PHE A 89 0.15 -8.46 -14.15
C PHE A 89 -0.36 -7.89 -15.48
N SER A 90 -0.91 -8.76 -16.30
CA SER A 90 -1.59 -8.43 -17.54
C SER A 90 -2.91 -9.18 -17.50
N SER A 91 -4.02 -8.47 -17.67
CA SER A 91 -5.30 -9.13 -17.89
C SER A 91 -5.27 -9.77 -19.27
N ASP A 92 -5.57 -11.06 -19.38
CA ASP A 92 -5.54 -11.82 -20.64
C ASP A 92 -6.55 -11.24 -21.66
N GLY A 93 -6.16 -10.19 -22.38
CA GLY A 93 -6.68 -9.85 -23.70
C GLY A 93 -7.86 -8.87 -23.79
N LYS A 94 -8.19 -8.10 -22.76
CA LYS A 94 -8.99 -6.87 -23.00
C LYS A 94 -8.03 -5.76 -23.41
N PRO A 95 -8.14 -5.18 -24.63
CA PRO A 95 -7.44 -3.96 -24.94
C PRO A 95 -7.79 -2.94 -23.85
N ARG A 96 -6.78 -2.27 -23.27
CA ARG A 96 -7.03 -0.93 -22.74
C ARG A 96 -7.73 -0.18 -23.87
N PRO A 97 -8.91 0.44 -23.70
CA PRO A 97 -9.50 1.22 -24.76
C PRO A 97 -8.45 2.23 -25.22
N ASP A 98 -7.94 2.01 -26.44
CA ASP A 98 -6.82 2.72 -27.01
C ASP A 98 -7.18 4.20 -27.12
N GLY A 99 -6.35 5.11 -26.60
CA GLY A 99 -6.60 6.53 -26.86
C GLY A 99 -5.74 7.55 -26.14
N GLU A 100 -5.15 7.23 -24.99
CA GLU A 100 -4.13 8.07 -24.39
C GLU A 100 -2.93 7.18 -24.09
N GLN A 101 -1.82 7.46 -24.76
CA GLN A 101 -0.52 7.14 -24.19
C GLN A 101 -0.59 7.60 -22.74
N SER A 102 -0.67 6.62 -21.83
CA SER A 102 -0.75 6.86 -20.41
C SER A 102 0.34 7.87 -20.04
N GLU A 103 -0.05 9.10 -19.69
CA GLU A 103 0.84 10.10 -19.09
C GLU A 103 1.55 9.54 -17.84
N LEU A 104 1.13 8.38 -17.28
CA LEU A 104 1.88 7.66 -16.24
C LEU A 104 3.15 6.91 -16.73
N ALA A 105 3.43 6.85 -18.04
CA ALA A 105 4.69 6.28 -18.54
C ALA A 105 5.90 7.20 -18.27
N GLU A 106 5.65 8.47 -17.94
CA GLU A 106 6.65 9.37 -17.38
C GLU A 106 6.27 9.71 -15.93
N LEU A 107 6.31 8.71 -15.04
CA LEU A 107 6.52 9.06 -13.64
C LEU A 107 7.83 9.87 -13.58
N PRO A 108 7.81 11.14 -13.14
CA PRO A 108 9.05 11.88 -13.01
C PRO A 108 9.95 11.11 -12.04
N SER A 109 11.13 10.70 -12.52
CA SER A 109 12.20 10.16 -11.68
C SER A 109 12.75 11.20 -10.69
N LYS A 110 12.26 12.44 -10.77
CA LYS A 110 12.53 13.50 -9.82
C LYS A 110 11.62 13.34 -8.60
N PRO A 111 12.15 13.47 -7.37
CA PRO A 111 11.33 13.47 -6.16
C PRO A 111 10.15 14.43 -6.32
N ILE A 112 8.95 13.97 -5.94
CA ILE A 112 7.76 14.82 -5.88
C ILE A 112 8.09 16.02 -4.99
N GLU A 113 8.22 17.21 -5.58
CA GLU A 113 8.31 18.45 -4.83
C GLU A 113 6.93 18.74 -4.25
N LEU A 114 6.82 18.66 -2.92
CA LEU A 114 5.62 19.03 -2.20
C LEU A 114 5.42 20.55 -2.39
N ALA A 115 4.50 20.94 -3.27
CA ALA A 115 4.18 22.34 -3.53
C ALA A 115 3.82 23.03 -2.20
N GLY A 116 4.69 23.92 -1.74
CA GLY A 116 4.50 24.71 -0.53
C GLY A 116 5.45 24.43 0.64
N SER A 117 6.35 23.44 0.57
CA SER A 117 7.41 23.28 1.57
C SER A 117 8.75 23.70 0.95
N ALA A 118 9.08 24.98 1.02
CA ALA A 118 10.47 25.41 0.80
C ALA A 118 11.37 24.57 1.71
N ARG A 119 12.36 23.91 1.13
CA ARG A 119 13.23 23.02 1.89
C ARG A 119 14.01 23.88 2.89
N PRO A 120 14.29 23.42 4.11
CA PRO A 120 14.85 24.32 5.11
C PRO A 120 16.24 24.89 4.73
N TRP A 121 16.95 24.26 3.78
CA TRP A 121 18.18 24.81 3.18
C TRP A 121 17.96 25.83 2.06
N GLU A 122 16.79 25.83 1.42
CA GLU A 122 16.36 26.90 0.49
C GLU A 122 15.93 28.17 1.24
N LEU A 123 15.68 28.04 2.55
CA LEU A 123 15.33 29.12 3.48
C LEU A 123 16.54 29.61 4.30
N GLY A 124 17.77 29.49 3.77
CA GLY A 124 19.00 29.94 4.44
C GLY A 124 19.55 28.98 5.50
N GLY A 125 19.13 27.71 5.50
CA GLY A 125 19.71 26.67 6.34
C GLY A 125 20.92 25.99 5.70
N THR A 126 21.99 25.78 6.46
CA THR A 126 23.15 25.01 6.00
C THR A 126 23.01 23.55 6.41
N LEU A 127 23.19 22.63 5.47
CA LEU A 127 23.24 21.18 5.73
C LEU A 127 24.60 20.81 6.33
N VAL A 128 24.61 20.14 7.47
CA VAL A 128 25.83 19.68 8.16
C VAL A 128 25.75 18.16 8.35
N GLU A 129 26.76 17.44 7.85
CA GLU A 129 26.93 16.01 8.04
C GLU A 129 28.12 15.75 8.99
N ASP A 130 27.87 15.08 10.11
CA ASP A 130 28.88 14.69 11.09
C ASP A 130 28.66 13.24 11.59
N GLU A 131 29.48 12.78 12.54
CA GLU A 131 29.40 11.42 13.11
C GLU A 131 28.03 11.11 13.76
N ARG A 132 27.17 12.11 13.97
CA ARG A 132 25.82 11.96 14.53
C ARG A 132 24.72 12.00 13.45
N GLY A 133 25.10 12.11 12.18
CA GLY A 133 24.20 12.14 11.02
C GLY A 133 24.09 13.52 10.38
N VAL A 134 23.00 13.73 9.63
CA VAL A 134 22.78 14.94 8.83
C VAL A 134 21.76 15.86 9.52
N ARG A 135 22.12 17.13 9.74
CA ARG A 135 21.24 18.16 10.33
C ARG A 135 21.21 19.46 9.52
N ILE A 136 20.18 20.28 9.73
CA ILE A 136 20.07 21.62 9.12
C ILE A 136 20.24 22.67 10.20
N VAL A 137 21.16 23.61 10.00
CA VAL A 137 21.45 24.73 10.92
C VAL A 137 20.99 26.04 10.27
N ARG A 138 20.28 26.90 11.00
CA ARG A 138 19.96 28.27 10.55
C ARG A 138 20.85 29.25 11.30
N GLU A 139 21.51 30.16 10.58
CA GLU A 139 22.13 31.33 11.20
C GLU A 139 21.01 32.32 11.54
N VAL A 140 20.91 32.69 12.81
CA VAL A 140 20.05 33.77 13.27
C VAL A 140 20.96 35.00 13.34
N GLU A 141 20.78 35.97 12.44
CA GLU A 141 21.35 37.31 12.65
C GLU A 141 20.60 37.98 13.80
N ASP A 142 21.34 38.48 14.80
CA ASP A 142 20.83 39.25 15.96
C ASP A 142 20.31 40.64 15.56
#